data_AF-A0A0J0Y591-F1
#
_entry.id   AF-A0A0J0Y591-F1
#
_cell.length_a   1.000
_cell.length_b   1.000
_cell.length_c   1.000
_cell.angle_alpha   90.00
_cell.angle_beta   90.00
_cell.angle_gamma   90.00
#
_symmetry.space_group_name_H-M   'P 1'
#
loop_
_entity.id
_entity.type
_entity.pdbx_description
1 polymer ?
#
loop_
_entity_poly.entity_id
_entity_poly.type
_entity_poly.pdbx_seq_one_letter_code
_entity_poly.pdbx_strand_id
1 'polypeptide(L)' 'MKTLSLFTTIFHYSKDDPRLEFRICRRKLMNYSRIKSIATYHKCLIDLVEDGYINYKPSFNTLGSFIKIMDDLPD' A
#
# COMPACT_ATOMS: atom_id res chain seq x y z
N MET A 1 5.59 3.39 -13.43
CA MET A 1 4.36 4.22 -13.27
C MET A 1 3.33 3.64 -12.30
N LYS A 2 2.98 2.34 -12.35
CA LYS A 2 1.92 1.76 -11.51
C LYS A 2 2.25 1.72 -10.01
N THR A 3 3.49 1.39 -9.65
CA THR A 3 3.98 1.36 -8.26
C THR A 3 3.87 2.73 -7.59
N LEU A 4 4.29 3.81 -8.27
CA LEU A 4 4.15 5.18 -7.78
C LEU A 4 2.68 5.57 -7.57
N SER A 5 1.79 5.24 -8.50
CA SER A 5 0.35 5.52 -8.35
C SER A 5 -0.28 4.75 -7.19
N LEU A 6 0.15 3.50 -6.94
CA LEU A 6 -0.26 2.73 -5.78
C LEU A 6 0.23 3.38 -4.48
N PHE A 7 1.51 3.78 -4.44
CA PHE A 7 2.10 4.46 -3.29
C PHE A 7 1.39 5.78 -2.97
N THR A 8 1.18 6.65 -3.97
CA THR A 8 0.44 7.91 -3.78
C THR A 8 -0.98 7.66 -3.27
N THR A 9 -1.63 6.60 -3.75
CA THR A 9 -2.97 6.22 -3.26
C THR A 9 -2.92 5.78 -1.79
N ILE A 10 -1.92 5.00 -1.40
CA ILE A 10 -1.72 4.55 -0.01
C ILE A 10 -1.45 5.75 0.89
N PHE A 11 -0.56 6.65 0.48
CA PHE A 11 -0.24 7.89 1.20
C PHE A 11 -1.45 8.82 1.34
N HIS A 12 -2.28 8.97 0.32
CA HIS A 12 -3.52 9.73 0.44
C HIS A 12 -4.53 9.06 1.39
N TYR A 13 -4.44 7.74 1.56
CA TYR A 13 -5.34 6.97 2.41
C TYR A 13 -4.96 7.05 3.90
N SER A 14 -3.70 7.36 4.22
CA SER A 14 -3.31 7.75 5.58
C SER A 14 -3.86 9.14 5.87
N LYS A 15 -4.98 9.18 6.61
CA LYS A 15 -5.74 10.42 6.86
C LYS A 15 -5.01 11.43 7.75
N ASP A 16 -4.23 10.93 8.72
CA ASP A 16 -3.65 11.75 9.79
C ASP A 16 -2.12 11.61 9.82
N ASP A 17 -1.62 10.49 10.34
CA ASP A 17 -0.19 10.18 10.39
C ASP A 17 0.13 8.97 9.50
N PRO A 18 0.87 9.14 8.40
CA PRO A 18 1.30 8.05 7.53
C PRO A 18 2.16 7.00 8.24
N ARG A 19 2.80 7.37 9.36
CA ARG A 19 3.63 6.49 10.18
C ARG A 19 2.79 5.60 11.10
N LEU A 20 1.51 5.89 11.31
CA LEU A 20 0.62 4.99 12.06
C LEU A 20 0.16 3.85 11.16
N GLU A 21 -0.07 2.69 11.76
CA GLU A 21 -0.66 1.56 11.04
C GLU A 21 -2.13 1.86 10.73
N PHE A 22 -2.52 1.77 9.45
CA PHE A 22 -3.89 1.98 9.01
C PHE A 22 -4.37 0.86 8.13
N ARG A 23 -5.70 0.76 8.02
CA ARG A 23 -6.37 -0.32 7.32
C ARG A 23 -6.66 0.06 5.87
N ILE A 24 -6.22 -0.79 4.94
CA ILE A 24 -6.42 -0.65 3.50
C ILE A 24 -7.36 -1.71 2.94
N CYS A 25 -8.03 -1.33 1.86
CA CYS A 25 -8.91 -2.22 1.12
C CYS A 25 -8.37 -2.37 -0.31
N ARG A 26 -7.86 -3.56 -0.65
CA ARG A 26 -7.24 -3.85 -1.97
C ARG A 26 -8.07 -3.33 -3.14
N ARG A 27 -9.37 -3.59 -3.14
CA ARG A 27 -10.28 -3.17 -4.22
C ARG A 27 -10.35 -1.65 -4.39
N LYS A 28 -10.31 -0.89 -3.29
CA LYS A 28 -10.26 0.58 -3.34
C LYS A 28 -8.92 1.04 -3.91
N LEU A 29 -7.81 0.51 -3.38
CA LEU A 29 -6.48 0.88 -3.84
C LEU A 29 -6.31 0.61 -5.35
N MET A 30 -6.69 -0.57 -5.81
CA MET A 30 -6.67 -0.93 -7.23
C MET A 30 -7.48 0.03 -8.11
N ASN A 31 -8.67 0.44 -7.64
CA ASN A 31 -9.53 1.38 -8.38
C ASN A 31 -8.88 2.76 -8.50
N TYR A 32 -8.37 3.31 -7.40
CA TYR A 32 -7.72 4.63 -7.38
C TYR A 32 -6.38 4.63 -8.12
N SER A 33 -5.59 3.56 -8.01
CA SER A 33 -4.28 3.44 -8.67
C SER A 33 -4.38 2.93 -10.12
N ARG A 34 -5.61 2.78 -10.65
CA ARG A 34 -5.90 2.25 -11.99
C ARG A 34 -5.25 0.89 -12.28
N ILE A 35 -5.05 0.06 -11.25
CA ILE A 35 -4.53 -1.30 -11.39
C ILE A 35 -5.71 -2.25 -11.60
N LYS A 36 -5.80 -2.85 -12.78
CA LYS A 36 -6.88 -3.80 -13.12
C LYS A 36 -6.55 -5.26 -12.80
N SER A 37 -5.27 -5.59 -12.61
CA SER A 37 -4.81 -6.97 -12.39
C SER A 37 -4.38 -7.17 -10.94
N ILE A 38 -4.89 -8.25 -10.33
CA ILE A 38 -4.51 -8.66 -8.96
C ILE A 38 -3.02 -9.00 -8.91
N ALA A 39 -2.49 -9.69 -9.91
CA ALA A 39 -1.06 -10.00 -9.98
C ALA A 39 -0.19 -8.73 -10.01
N THR A 40 -0.60 -7.72 -10.79
CA THR A 40 0.09 -6.43 -10.85
C THR A 40 0.01 -5.68 -9.51
N TYR A 41 -1.13 -5.74 -8.82
CA TYR A 41 -1.27 -5.17 -7.47
C TYR A 41 -0.28 -5.81 -6.50
N HIS A 42 -0.23 -7.15 -6.46
CA HIS A 42 0.68 -7.86 -5.56
C HIS A 42 2.14 -7.59 -5.90
N LYS A 43 2.51 -7.55 -7.19
CA LYS A 43 3.86 -7.17 -7.60
C LYS A 43 4.24 -5.78 -7.08
N CYS A 44 3.45 -4.75 -7.39
CA CYS A 44 3.74 -3.39 -6.94
C CYS A 44 3.76 -3.26 -5.41
N LEU A 45 2.94 -4.02 -4.70
CA LEU A 45 2.92 -4.01 -3.24
C LEU A 45 4.16 -4.68 -2.65
N ILE A 46 4.62 -5.80 -3.23
CA ILE A 46 5.85 -6.47 -2.85
C ILE A 46 7.04 -5.57 -3.13
N ASP A 47 7.12 -4.97 -4.32
CA ASP A 47 8.19 -4.01 -4.67
C ASP A 47 8.31 -2.91 -3.59
N LEU A 48 7.18 -2.33 -3.16
CA LEU A 48 7.18 -1.30 -2.10
C LEU A 48 7.60 -1.81 -0.71
N VAL A 49 7.37 -3.10 -0.41
CA VAL A 49 7.82 -3.71 0.85
C VAL A 49 9.31 -4.01 0.79
N GLU A 50 9.79 -4.55 -0.33
CA GLU A 50 11.21 -4.87 -0.56
C GLU A 50 12.08 -3.62 -0.60
N ASP A 51 11.59 -2.55 -1.23
CA ASP A 51 12.22 -1.24 -1.27
C ASP A 51 12.16 -0.50 0.10
N GLY A 52 11.46 -1.08 1.09
CA GLY A 52 11.37 -0.53 2.44
C GLY A 52 10.38 0.62 2.61
N TYR A 53 9.63 1.02 1.57
CA TYR A 53 8.67 2.14 1.66
C TYR A 53 7.46 1.84 2.57
N ILE A 54 7.04 0.58 2.67
CA ILE A 54 5.86 0.19 3.46
C ILE A 54 6.10 -1.11 4.23
N ASN A 55 5.43 -1.24 5.37
CA ASN A 55 5.22 -2.52 6.03
C ASN A 55 3.78 -2.99 5.77
N TYR A 56 3.62 -4.15 5.12
CA TYR A 56 2.31 -4.71 4.79
C TYR A 56 1.99 -5.94 5.63
N LYS A 57 0.88 -5.88 6.37
CA LYS A 57 0.35 -7.00 7.15
C LYS A 57 -0.97 -7.49 6.54
N PRO A 58 -0.96 -8.62 5.79
CA PRO A 58 -2.18 -9.17 5.26
C PRO A 58 -3.13 -9.56 6.38
N SER A 59 -4.40 -9.28 6.19
CA SER A 59 -5.47 -9.79 7.06
C SER A 59 -6.31 -10.76 6.25
N PHE A 60 -6.46 -11.99 6.73
CA PHE A 60 -7.24 -13.05 6.08
C PHE A 60 -8.76 -12.88 6.25
N ASN A 61 -9.21 -11.73 6.76
CA ASN A 61 -10.61 -11.39 6.92
C ASN A 61 -11.08 -10.38 5.84
N THR A 62 -12.38 -10.31 5.60
CA THR A 62 -13.02 -9.38 4.64
C THR A 62 -12.82 -7.91 4.97
N LEU A 63 -12.32 -7.64 6.17
CA LEU A 63 -12.10 -6.32 6.71
C LEU A 63 -10.95 -5.61 5.97
N GLY A 64 -9.95 -6.32 5.46
CA GLY A 64 -8.85 -5.73 4.70
C GLY A 64 -7.55 -5.71 5.50
N SER A 65 -6.45 -5.35 4.83
CA SER A 65 -5.10 -5.52 5.37
C SER A 65 -4.61 -4.26 6.06
N PHE A 66 -3.58 -4.40 6.88
CA PHE A 66 -2.95 -3.27 7.54
C PHE A 66 -1.67 -2.88 6.80
N ILE A 67 -1.40 -1.58 6.76
CA ILE A 67 -0.20 -1.02 6.16
C ILE A 67 0.34 0.09 7.06
N LYS A 68 1.65 0.25 7.07
CA LYS A 68 2.36 1.36 7.70
C LYS A 68 3.34 1.93 6.68
N ILE A 69 3.39 3.25 6.50
CA ILE A 69 4.41 3.88 5.66
C ILE A 69 5.68 4.01 6.50
N MET A 70 6.80 3.54 5.96
CA MET A 70 8.09 3.68 6.61
C MET A 70 8.71 4.99 6.14
N ASP A 71 9.21 5.78 7.09
CA ASP A 71 9.87 7.07 6.84
C ASP A 71 11.40 6.94 6.91
N ASP A 72 11.89 5.72 7.11
CA ASP A 72 13.31 5.41 7.09
C ASP A 72 13.73 5.29 5.62
N LEU A 73 13.95 6.44 4.97
CA LEU A 73 14.85 6.47 3.82
C LEU A 73 16.20 5.93 4.33
N PRO A 74 16.79 4.90 3.71
CA PRO A 74 18.18 4.60 3.98
C PRO A 74 19.01 5.85 3.63
N ASP A 75 19.85 6.28 4.58
CA ASP A 75 20.88 7.30 4.32
C ASP A 75 21.75 6.91 3.10
#